data_AF-A0AAI8MMN2-F1
#
_entry.id   AF-A0AAI8MMN2-F1
#
_cell.length_a   1.000
_cell.length_b   1.000
_cell.length_c   1.000
_cell.angle_alpha   90.00
_cell.angle_beta   90.00
_cell.angle_gamma   90.00
#
_symmetry.space_group_name_H-M   'P 1'
#
loop_
_entity.id
_entity.type
_entity.pdbx_description
1 polymer ?
#
loop_
_entity_poly.entity_id
_entity_poly.type
_entity_poly.pdbx_seq_one_letter_code
_entity_poly.pdbx_strand_id
1 'polypeptide(L)'
;MSALLIVGLGNPGVKYEKTRHNVGFMVLDFLSKALGFDFAFDKKFNAELGILKAYNQTLYFLKPQTFMNLSGESVAPFARYFQLSSVLVIHDELDIPFGDIRFKFAGSSGGHNGLKSIDNTMGNEYVRLRFGIGRSATQSVVDYVLSDFSLQEMESFHALMPHLQEAILSFAQMGQDSLKDVATALQSRFGINARQNASKQTAQNKKSQTKDSANSLDSKNIPLETHKIESSFSFATNRKGGE
;
A
#
# COMPACT_ATOMS: atom_id res chain seq x y z
N MET A 1 11.19 22.61 -13.19
CA MET A 1 10.95 21.68 -12.06
C MET A 1 10.46 20.37 -12.64
N SER A 2 10.98 19.23 -12.17
CA SER A 2 10.43 17.92 -12.54
C SER A 2 9.00 17.79 -12.00
N ALA A 3 8.17 16.98 -12.65
CA ALA A 3 6.84 16.65 -12.17
C ALA A 3 6.50 15.20 -12.52
N LEU A 4 5.75 14.55 -11.64
CA LEU A 4 5.40 13.14 -11.74
C LEU A 4 3.91 12.97 -11.54
N LEU A 5 3.34 11.94 -12.15
CA LEU A 5 1.93 11.58 -12.02
C LEU A 5 1.78 10.24 -11.31
N ILE A 6 1.04 10.23 -10.20
CA ILE A 6 0.63 9.02 -9.49
C ILE A 6 -0.89 8.89 -9.66
N VAL A 7 -1.32 7.85 -10.35
CA VAL A 7 -2.72 7.57 -10.64
C VAL A 7 -3.19 6.40 -9.78
N GLY A 8 -4.30 6.59 -9.07
CA GLY A 8 -5.05 5.49 -8.46
C GLY A 8 -6.24 5.15 -9.34
N LEU A 9 -6.42 3.88 -9.72
CA LEU A 9 -7.62 3.45 -10.44
C LEU A 9 -8.74 3.07 -9.46
N GLY A 10 -9.97 3.34 -9.88
CA GLY A 10 -11.19 3.10 -9.11
C GLY A 10 -12.44 3.59 -9.85
N ASN A 11 -13.61 3.28 -9.29
CA ASN A 11 -14.89 3.82 -9.72
C ASN A 11 -15.37 4.92 -8.75
N PRO A 12 -16.00 6.00 -9.27
CA PRO A 12 -16.57 7.06 -8.45
C PRO A 12 -17.88 6.61 -7.78
N GLY A 13 -18.12 7.12 -6.57
CA GLY A 13 -19.37 6.96 -5.84
C GLY A 13 -19.31 5.97 -4.67
N VAL A 14 -20.13 6.24 -3.65
CA VAL A 14 -20.10 5.59 -2.32
C VAL A 14 -20.13 4.07 -2.38
N LYS A 15 -20.91 3.51 -3.32
CA LYS A 15 -21.04 2.05 -3.46
C LYS A 15 -19.77 1.32 -3.90
N TYR A 16 -18.75 2.03 -4.39
CA TYR A 16 -17.50 1.44 -4.84
C TYR A 16 -16.32 1.65 -3.89
N GLU A 17 -16.44 2.54 -2.90
CA GLU A 17 -15.31 3.02 -2.08
C GLU A 17 -14.49 1.91 -1.42
N LYS A 18 -15.15 0.78 -1.09
CA LYS A 18 -14.53 -0.36 -0.40
C LYS A 18 -14.34 -1.58 -1.27
N THR A 19 -14.70 -1.48 -2.55
CA THR A 19 -14.59 -2.59 -3.49
C THR A 19 -13.13 -2.84 -3.85
N ARG A 20 -12.80 -4.10 -4.17
CA ARG A 20 -11.45 -4.50 -4.60
C ARG A 20 -10.94 -3.66 -5.78
N HIS A 21 -11.83 -3.27 -6.69
CA HIS A 21 -11.50 -2.45 -7.86
C HIS A 21 -11.14 -0.99 -7.53
N ASN A 22 -11.39 -0.54 -6.30
CA ASN A 22 -11.07 0.79 -5.82
C ASN A 22 -9.76 0.84 -5.03
N VAL A 23 -8.96 -0.23 -5.02
CA VAL A 23 -7.71 -0.28 -4.27
C VAL A 23 -6.77 0.89 -4.61
N GLY A 24 -6.72 1.32 -5.88
CA GLY A 24 -5.91 2.47 -6.28
C GLY A 24 -6.37 3.78 -5.62
N PHE A 25 -7.67 4.02 -5.55
CA PHE A 25 -8.24 5.17 -4.84
C PHE A 25 -7.95 5.09 -3.34
N MET A 26 -8.17 3.93 -2.73
CA MET A 26 -7.96 3.73 -1.28
C MET A 26 -6.50 3.99 -0.87
N VAL A 27 -5.54 3.57 -1.70
CA VAL A 27 -4.11 3.87 -1.48
C VAL A 27 -3.87 5.39 -1.55
N LEU A 28 -4.45 6.08 -2.54
CA LEU A 28 -4.29 7.53 -2.65
C LEU A 28 -4.95 8.31 -1.51
N ASP A 29 -6.10 7.85 -1.02
CA ASP A 29 -6.77 8.44 0.14
C ASP A 29 -5.94 8.31 1.42
N PHE A 30 -5.27 7.16 1.60
CA PHE A 30 -4.31 6.99 2.68
C PHE A 30 -3.14 7.98 2.55
N LEU A 31 -2.54 8.10 1.37
CA LEU A 31 -1.42 9.00 1.13
C LEU A 31 -1.78 10.47 1.35
N SER A 32 -2.97 10.89 0.92
CA SER A 32 -3.49 12.24 1.16
C SER A 32 -3.46 12.60 2.65
N LYS A 33 -3.99 11.71 3.50
CA LYS A 33 -3.99 11.88 4.96
C LYS A 33 -2.58 11.83 5.55
N ALA A 34 -1.76 10.87 5.12
CA ALA A 34 -0.43 10.64 5.68
C ALA A 34 0.57 11.74 5.30
N LEU A 35 0.42 12.34 4.12
CA LEU A 35 1.34 13.35 3.58
C LEU A 35 0.79 14.79 3.64
N GLY A 36 -0.45 14.97 4.10
CA GLY A 36 -1.05 16.29 4.34
C GLY A 36 -1.38 17.06 3.07
N PHE A 37 -1.95 16.42 2.06
CA PHE A 37 -2.50 17.08 0.88
C PHE A 37 -3.97 16.69 0.68
N ASP A 38 -4.77 17.61 0.17
CA ASP A 38 -6.19 17.37 -0.08
C ASP A 38 -6.45 17.10 -1.57
N PHE A 39 -7.53 16.35 -1.84
CA PHE A 39 -8.07 16.17 -3.17
C PHE A 39 -9.13 17.23 -3.47
N ALA A 40 -9.00 17.88 -4.63
CA ALA A 40 -10.02 18.77 -5.17
C ALA A 40 -10.51 18.27 -6.53
N PHE A 41 -11.80 18.39 -6.80
CA PHE A 41 -12.36 18.00 -8.09
C PHE A 41 -11.93 18.98 -9.19
N ASP A 42 -11.22 18.47 -10.19
CA ASP A 42 -10.84 19.16 -11.41
C ASP A 42 -11.78 18.77 -12.55
N LYS A 43 -12.61 19.73 -12.97
CA LYS A 43 -13.59 19.55 -14.05
C LYS A 43 -12.95 19.31 -15.41
N LYS A 44 -11.76 19.87 -15.67
CA LYS A 44 -11.10 19.80 -16.98
C LYS A 44 -10.63 18.39 -17.28
N PHE A 45 -10.18 17.67 -16.25
CA PHE A 45 -9.69 16.30 -16.37
C PHE A 45 -10.67 15.26 -15.81
N ASN A 46 -11.85 15.70 -15.35
CA ASN A 46 -12.85 14.90 -14.66
C ASN A 46 -12.21 13.96 -13.62
N ALA A 47 -11.48 14.53 -12.68
CA ALA A 47 -10.70 13.80 -11.69
C ALA A 47 -10.69 14.51 -10.35
N GLU A 48 -10.47 13.76 -9.28
CA GLU A 48 -9.98 14.36 -8.04
C GLU A 48 -8.46 14.47 -8.12
N LEU A 49 -7.96 15.68 -7.92
CA LEU A 49 -6.55 16.06 -8.03
C LEU A 49 -5.98 16.45 -6.67
N GLY A 50 -4.93 15.76 -6.26
CA GLY A 50 -4.07 16.13 -5.13
C GLY A 50 -2.72 16.62 -5.63
N ILE A 51 -2.13 17.59 -4.94
CA ILE A 51 -0.83 18.16 -5.32
C ILE A 51 0.06 18.21 -4.07
N LEU A 52 1.25 17.62 -4.18
CA LEU A 52 2.28 17.69 -3.16
C LEU A 52 3.59 18.22 -3.76
N LYS A 53 4.18 19.24 -3.15
CA LYS A 53 5.53 19.69 -3.48
C LYS A 53 6.52 19.00 -2.55
N ALA A 54 7.31 18.09 -3.09
CA ALA A 54 8.30 17.33 -2.35
C ALA A 54 9.52 17.05 -3.24
N TYR A 55 10.69 16.85 -2.65
CA TYR A 55 11.92 16.49 -3.38
C TYR A 55 12.27 17.43 -4.55
N ASN A 56 11.99 18.74 -4.40
CA ASN A 56 12.19 19.76 -5.43
C ASN A 56 11.42 19.51 -6.75
N GLN A 57 10.27 18.84 -6.65
CA GLN A 57 9.37 18.54 -7.77
C GLN A 57 7.90 18.59 -7.34
N THR A 58 7.01 18.56 -8.33
CA THR A 58 5.56 18.48 -8.09
C THR A 58 5.09 17.05 -8.28
N LEU A 59 4.45 16.48 -7.27
CA LEU A 59 3.78 15.19 -7.34
C LEU A 59 2.28 15.43 -7.52
N TYR A 60 1.75 15.00 -8.65
CA TYR A 60 0.32 15.01 -8.92
C TYR A 60 -0.26 13.65 -8.55
N PHE A 61 -1.31 13.65 -7.75
CA PHE A 61 -2.11 12.47 -7.42
C PHE A 61 -3.45 12.58 -8.11
N LEU A 62 -3.82 11.60 -8.92
CA LEU A 62 -5.01 11.64 -9.76
C LEU A 62 -5.91 10.45 -9.50
N LYS A 63 -7.19 10.72 -9.18
CA LYS A 63 -8.28 9.74 -9.08
C LYS A 63 -9.33 10.02 -10.18
N PRO A 64 -9.26 9.36 -11.34
CA PRO A 64 -10.21 9.56 -12.45
C PRO A 64 -11.68 9.35 -12.06
N GLN A 65 -12.53 10.36 -12.25
CA GLN A 65 -13.97 10.27 -11.96
C GLN A 65 -14.79 9.87 -13.23
N THR A 66 -14.18 9.09 -14.13
CA THR A 66 -14.77 8.69 -15.42
C THR A 66 -15.38 7.28 -15.43
N PHE A 67 -15.38 6.57 -14.29
CA PHE A 67 -15.53 5.11 -14.20
C PHE A 67 -14.36 4.35 -14.82
N MET A 68 -14.15 3.11 -14.34
CA MET A 68 -12.93 2.36 -14.58
C MET A 68 -12.59 2.23 -16.07
N ASN A 69 -13.55 1.80 -16.90
CA ASN A 69 -13.33 1.54 -18.33
C ASN A 69 -13.03 2.81 -19.16
N LEU A 70 -13.23 4.00 -18.59
CA LEU A 70 -12.92 5.29 -19.23
C LEU A 70 -11.80 6.05 -18.50
N SER A 71 -11.00 5.37 -17.66
CA SER A 71 -9.90 6.00 -16.92
C SER A 71 -8.91 6.76 -17.82
N GLY A 72 -8.67 6.27 -19.04
CA GLY A 72 -7.78 6.92 -20.02
C GLY A 72 -8.27 8.30 -20.47
N GLU A 73 -9.58 8.56 -20.45
CA GLU A 73 -10.16 9.86 -20.79
C GLU A 73 -9.82 10.96 -19.77
N SER A 74 -9.37 10.57 -18.57
CA SER A 74 -8.87 11.48 -17.54
C SER A 74 -7.34 11.54 -17.51
N VAL A 75 -6.70 10.37 -17.47
CA VAL A 75 -5.24 10.25 -17.27
C VAL A 75 -4.46 10.82 -18.46
N ALA A 76 -4.84 10.45 -19.69
CA ALA A 76 -4.10 10.86 -20.89
C ALA A 76 -4.12 12.38 -21.14
N PRO A 77 -5.26 13.10 -21.06
CA PRO A 77 -5.24 14.56 -21.21
C PRO A 77 -4.49 15.25 -20.07
N PHE A 78 -4.55 14.73 -18.83
CA PHE A 78 -3.78 15.27 -17.71
C PHE A 78 -2.27 15.17 -17.98
N ALA A 79 -1.78 13.97 -18.29
CA ALA A 79 -0.36 13.72 -18.57
C ALA A 79 0.14 14.59 -19.74
N ARG A 80 -0.62 14.68 -20.84
CA ARG A 80 -0.26 15.51 -21.99
C ARG A 80 -0.23 17.00 -21.66
N TYR A 81 -1.22 17.51 -20.93
CA TYR A 81 -1.31 18.93 -20.61
C TYR A 81 -0.12 19.41 -19.77
N PHE A 82 0.29 18.61 -18.79
CA PHE A 82 1.43 18.92 -17.93
C PHE A 82 2.76 18.36 -18.44
N GLN A 83 2.79 17.74 -19.64
CA GLN A 83 3.97 17.16 -20.27
C GLN A 83 4.69 16.14 -19.36
N LEU A 84 3.90 15.30 -18.68
CA LEU A 84 4.39 14.32 -17.72
C LEU A 84 4.77 13.03 -18.44
N SER A 85 6.07 12.69 -18.44
CA SER A 85 6.58 11.42 -18.95
C SER A 85 6.64 10.33 -17.89
N SER A 86 6.76 10.70 -16.62
CA SER A 86 6.89 9.76 -15.51
C SER A 86 5.55 9.53 -14.82
N VAL A 87 4.90 8.43 -15.21
CA VAL A 87 3.58 8.02 -14.71
C VAL A 87 3.69 6.69 -13.95
N LEU A 88 3.11 6.66 -12.76
CA LEU A 88 2.87 5.47 -11.95
C LEU A 88 1.36 5.23 -11.83
N VAL A 89 0.88 4.05 -12.21
CA VAL A 89 -0.54 3.66 -12.11
C VAL A 89 -0.69 2.54 -11.09
N ILE A 90 -1.53 2.77 -10.08
CA ILE A 90 -1.87 1.84 -9.00
C ILE A 90 -3.22 1.20 -9.31
N HIS A 91 -3.27 -0.12 -9.37
CA HIS A 91 -4.48 -0.87 -9.71
C HIS A 91 -4.54 -2.25 -9.05
N ASP A 92 -5.72 -2.85 -9.03
CA ASP A 92 -5.93 -4.21 -8.58
C ASP A 92 -5.46 -5.23 -9.61
N GLU A 93 -4.97 -6.37 -9.13
CA GLU A 93 -4.45 -7.46 -9.94
C GLU A 93 -4.98 -8.81 -9.46
N LEU A 94 -5.73 -9.47 -10.34
CA LEU A 94 -6.38 -10.75 -10.06
C LEU A 94 -5.36 -11.90 -9.99
N ASP A 95 -4.34 -11.87 -10.85
CA ASP A 95 -3.40 -12.99 -10.96
C ASP A 95 -2.30 -12.97 -9.89
N ILE A 96 -2.34 -11.98 -8.99
CA ILE A 96 -1.42 -11.83 -7.87
C ILE A 96 -2.21 -12.10 -6.57
N PRO A 97 -1.71 -12.96 -5.65
CA PRO A 97 -2.35 -13.22 -4.37
C PRO A 97 -2.63 -11.95 -3.56
N PHE A 98 -3.67 -11.97 -2.73
CA PHE A 98 -4.01 -10.83 -1.88
C PHE A 98 -2.80 -10.35 -1.04
N GLY A 99 -2.52 -9.05 -1.09
CA GLY A 99 -1.43 -8.41 -0.33
C GLY A 99 -0.04 -8.50 -0.95
N ASP A 100 0.14 -9.27 -2.03
CA ASP A 100 1.37 -9.22 -2.81
C ASP A 100 1.42 -7.91 -3.62
N ILE A 101 2.60 -7.31 -3.67
CA ILE A 101 2.84 -6.04 -4.38
C ILE A 101 3.89 -6.30 -5.45
N ARG A 102 3.58 -5.90 -6.69
CA ARG A 102 4.54 -5.97 -7.80
C ARG A 102 4.62 -4.66 -8.55
N PHE A 103 5.83 -4.35 -9.03
CA PHE A 103 6.09 -3.24 -9.92
C PHE A 103 6.41 -3.76 -11.32
N LYS A 104 5.85 -3.13 -12.33
CA LYS A 104 6.09 -3.50 -13.72
C LYS A 104 6.14 -2.27 -14.60
N PHE A 105 7.19 -2.16 -15.41
CA PHE A 105 7.19 -1.20 -16.52
C PHE A 105 6.48 -1.82 -17.73
N ALA A 106 5.54 -1.08 -18.30
CA ALA A 106 4.78 -1.49 -19.47
C ALA A 106 4.11 -2.87 -19.38
N GLY A 107 3.84 -3.47 -20.54
CA GLY A 107 3.13 -4.74 -20.67
C GLY A 107 1.66 -4.58 -21.04
N SER A 108 0.95 -5.71 -21.12
CA SER A 108 -0.48 -5.72 -21.41
C SER A 108 -1.30 -5.31 -20.19
N SER A 109 -2.55 -4.92 -20.44
CA SER A 109 -3.54 -4.60 -19.40
C SER A 109 -3.94 -5.79 -18.53
N GLY A 110 -3.62 -7.03 -18.92
CA GLY A 110 -4.04 -8.24 -18.20
C GLY A 110 -5.57 -8.41 -18.13
N GLY A 111 -6.31 -7.75 -19.02
CA GLY A 111 -7.77 -7.71 -18.96
C GLY A 111 -8.34 -6.64 -18.01
N HIS A 112 -7.50 -5.88 -17.30
CA HIS A 112 -7.94 -4.78 -16.44
C HIS A 112 -8.48 -3.61 -17.28
N ASN A 113 -9.75 -3.27 -17.10
CA ASN A 113 -10.46 -2.32 -17.95
C ASN A 113 -9.89 -0.89 -17.88
N GLY A 114 -9.45 -0.44 -16.71
CA GLY A 114 -8.84 0.89 -16.58
C GLY A 114 -7.46 0.98 -17.23
N LEU A 115 -6.70 -0.11 -17.19
CA LEU A 115 -5.40 -0.15 -17.87
C LEU A 115 -5.60 -0.20 -19.37
N LYS A 116 -6.56 -1.00 -19.86
CA LYS A 116 -6.93 -1.03 -21.28
C LYS A 116 -7.31 0.37 -21.79
N SER A 117 -8.06 1.13 -21.00
CA SER A 117 -8.43 2.51 -21.31
C SER A 117 -7.22 3.44 -21.44
N ILE A 118 -6.28 3.38 -20.49
CA ILE A 118 -5.05 4.18 -20.51
C ILE A 118 -4.14 3.76 -21.67
N ASP A 119 -3.93 2.45 -21.84
CA ASP A 119 -3.10 1.88 -22.90
C ASP A 119 -3.58 2.35 -24.28
N ASN A 120 -4.90 2.39 -24.50
CA ASN A 120 -5.50 2.85 -25.76
C ASN A 120 -5.38 4.35 -26.01
N THR A 121 -5.20 5.17 -24.97
CA THR A 121 -5.27 6.63 -25.07
C THR A 121 -3.90 7.31 -25.05
N MET A 122 -2.91 6.71 -24.37
CA MET A 122 -1.55 7.26 -24.29
C MET A 122 -0.43 6.23 -24.43
N GLY A 123 -0.74 4.99 -24.79
CA GLY A 123 0.24 3.90 -24.84
C GLY A 123 0.49 3.28 -23.46
N ASN A 124 1.40 2.31 -23.41
CA ASN A 124 1.63 1.49 -22.21
C ASN A 124 2.96 1.73 -21.52
N GLU A 125 3.76 2.73 -21.93
CA GLU A 125 5.10 3.00 -21.41
C GLU A 125 5.09 3.77 -20.07
N TYR A 126 4.42 3.20 -19.08
CA TYR A 126 4.35 3.72 -17.70
C TYR A 126 4.61 2.61 -16.68
N VAL A 127 4.88 3.01 -15.43
CA VAL A 127 5.09 2.08 -14.32
C VAL A 127 3.74 1.69 -13.72
N ARG A 128 3.56 0.41 -13.39
CA ARG A 128 2.37 -0.16 -12.78
C ARG A 128 2.72 -0.68 -11.39
N LEU A 129 2.02 -0.20 -10.36
CA LEU A 129 1.95 -0.85 -9.05
C LEU A 129 0.73 -1.78 -9.08
N ARG A 130 1.01 -3.07 -9.13
CA ARG A 130 0.02 -4.15 -9.18
C ARG A 130 -0.22 -4.61 -7.75
N PHE A 131 -1.35 -4.22 -7.17
CA PHE A 131 -1.79 -4.71 -5.87
C PHE A 131 -2.57 -6.01 -6.06
N GLY A 132 -2.06 -7.10 -5.52
CA GLY A 132 -2.74 -8.38 -5.58
C GLY A 132 -4.05 -8.37 -4.83
N ILE A 133 -5.13 -8.72 -5.51
CA ILE A 133 -6.44 -8.99 -4.89
C ILE A 133 -6.80 -10.47 -4.93
N GLY A 134 -6.06 -11.29 -5.68
CA GLY A 134 -6.35 -12.70 -5.89
C GLY A 134 -7.54 -12.94 -6.83
N ARG A 135 -8.00 -14.19 -6.87
CA ARG A 135 -9.20 -14.59 -7.61
C ARG A 135 -10.15 -15.34 -6.69
N SER A 136 -11.44 -15.05 -6.81
CA SER A 136 -12.47 -15.91 -6.25
C SER A 136 -12.64 -17.18 -7.08
N ALA A 137 -12.80 -18.32 -6.42
CA ALA A 137 -13.12 -19.59 -7.06
C ALA A 137 -14.62 -19.72 -7.38
N THR A 138 -15.46 -18.87 -6.77
CA THR A 138 -16.93 -19.02 -6.81
C THR A 138 -17.64 -17.87 -7.50
N GLN A 139 -17.05 -16.68 -7.54
CA GLN A 139 -17.66 -15.49 -8.14
C GLN A 139 -17.15 -15.26 -9.56
N SER A 140 -17.97 -14.62 -10.38
CA SER A 140 -17.49 -14.06 -11.64
C SER A 140 -16.42 -12.99 -11.37
N VAL A 141 -15.57 -12.71 -12.36
CA VAL A 141 -14.53 -11.68 -12.23
C VAL A 141 -15.15 -10.31 -11.91
N VAL A 142 -16.25 -9.96 -12.57
CA VAL A 142 -16.93 -8.67 -12.39
C VAL A 142 -17.48 -8.55 -10.97
N ASP A 143 -18.18 -9.57 -10.48
CA ASP A 143 -18.74 -9.57 -9.13
C ASP A 143 -17.64 -9.53 -8.07
N TYR A 144 -16.52 -10.21 -8.33
CA TYR A 144 -15.41 -10.25 -7.40
C TYR A 144 -14.73 -8.89 -7.27
N VAL A 145 -14.36 -8.24 -8.38
CA VAL A 145 -13.69 -6.92 -8.30
C VAL A 145 -14.62 -5.84 -7.72
N LEU A 146 -15.93 -5.96 -7.94
CA LEU A 146 -16.93 -5.05 -7.39
C LEU A 146 -17.40 -5.43 -5.98
N SER A 147 -16.83 -6.45 -5.35
CA SER A 147 -17.14 -6.82 -3.98
C SER A 147 -16.15 -6.19 -2.99
N ASP A 148 -16.62 -5.91 -1.78
CA ASP A 148 -15.84 -5.32 -0.70
C ASP A 148 -14.79 -6.29 -0.16
N PHE A 149 -13.65 -5.75 0.27
CA PHE A 149 -12.72 -6.49 1.11
C PHE A 149 -13.42 -6.93 2.41
N SER A 150 -13.13 -8.16 2.85
CA SER A 150 -13.47 -8.61 4.20
C SER A 150 -12.75 -7.77 5.26
N LEU A 151 -13.22 -7.82 6.50
CA LEU A 151 -12.58 -7.10 7.61
C LEU A 151 -11.10 -7.48 7.77
N GLN A 152 -10.78 -8.78 7.64
CA GLN A 152 -9.41 -9.26 7.76
C GLN A 152 -8.51 -8.80 6.59
N GLU A 153 -9.06 -8.78 5.36
CA GLU A 153 -8.35 -8.20 4.21
C GLU A 153 -8.14 -6.70 4.43
N MET A 154 -9.13 -5.96 4.93
CA MET A 154 -9.00 -4.53 5.22
C MET A 154 -7.93 -4.23 6.28
N GLU A 155 -7.87 -5.01 7.36
CA GLU A 155 -6.82 -4.90 8.38
C GLU A 155 -5.43 -5.14 7.76
N SER A 156 -5.32 -6.20 6.95
CA SER A 156 -4.07 -6.54 6.25
C SER A 156 -3.68 -5.47 5.23
N PHE A 157 -4.66 -4.91 4.51
CA PHE A 157 -4.47 -3.80 3.58
C PHE A 157 -3.93 -2.56 4.29
N HIS A 158 -4.54 -2.17 5.42
CA HIS A 158 -4.05 -1.05 6.23
C HIS A 158 -2.62 -1.27 6.74
N ALA A 159 -2.27 -2.50 7.14
CA ALA A 159 -0.92 -2.83 7.57
C ALA A 159 0.14 -2.66 6.46
N LEU A 160 -0.26 -2.74 5.19
CA LEU A 160 0.63 -2.52 4.04
C LEU A 160 0.81 -1.04 3.67
N MET A 161 0.01 -0.13 4.23
CA MET A 161 0.02 1.28 3.81
C MET A 161 1.36 1.99 4.03
N PRO A 162 2.09 1.82 5.17
CA PRO A 162 3.40 2.44 5.33
C PRO A 162 4.41 1.98 4.27
N HIS A 163 4.36 0.69 3.89
CA HIS A 163 5.23 0.12 2.86
C HIS A 163 4.89 0.68 1.47
N LEU A 164 3.61 0.78 1.13
CA LEU A 164 3.15 1.39 -0.13
C LEU A 164 3.53 2.87 -0.20
N GLN A 165 3.41 3.61 0.91
CA GLN A 165 3.85 5.00 0.99
C GLN A 165 5.34 5.14 0.70
N GLU A 166 6.19 4.34 1.33
CA GLU A 166 7.64 4.38 1.08
C GLU A 166 7.95 4.04 -0.39
N ALA A 167 7.28 3.03 -0.96
CA ALA A 167 7.49 2.62 -2.34
C ALA A 167 7.09 3.71 -3.35
N ILE A 168 5.93 4.34 -3.15
CA ILE A 168 5.40 5.40 -4.02
C ILE A 168 6.24 6.68 -3.89
N LEU A 169 6.70 7.04 -2.69
CA LEU A 169 7.62 8.16 -2.52
C LEU A 169 9.02 7.86 -3.08
N SER A 170 9.45 6.60 -3.08
CA SER A 170 10.71 6.20 -3.70
C SER A 170 10.68 6.34 -5.22
N PHE A 171 9.53 6.07 -5.87
CA PHE A 171 9.34 6.39 -7.29
C PHE A 171 9.65 7.86 -7.59
N ALA A 172 9.32 8.76 -6.66
CA ALA A 172 9.62 10.18 -6.81
C ALA A 172 11.12 10.50 -6.71
N GLN A 173 11.89 9.72 -5.98
CA GLN A 173 13.30 10.04 -5.70
C GLN A 173 14.29 9.46 -6.72
N MET A 174 13.86 8.56 -7.61
CA MET A 174 14.75 7.77 -8.49
C MET A 174 15.34 8.52 -9.72
N GLY A 175 15.55 9.84 -9.62
CA GLY A 175 16.45 10.58 -10.53
C GLY A 175 16.11 10.50 -12.03
N GLN A 176 17.16 10.46 -12.86
CA GLN A 176 17.12 10.44 -14.34
C GLN A 176 17.15 9.00 -14.91
N ASP A 177 16.86 7.99 -14.09
CA ASP A 177 16.84 6.60 -14.53
C ASP A 177 15.69 6.36 -15.53
N SER A 178 15.86 5.40 -16.43
CA SER A 178 14.75 4.99 -17.29
C SER A 178 13.60 4.44 -16.43
N LEU A 179 12.34 4.66 -16.82
CA LEU A 179 11.18 4.13 -16.06
C LEU A 179 11.22 2.61 -15.90
N LYS A 180 11.88 1.90 -16.81
CA LYS A 180 12.12 0.46 -16.72
C LYS A 180 13.06 0.09 -15.58
N ASP A 181 14.15 0.84 -15.42
CA ASP A 181 15.12 0.62 -14.35
C ASP A 181 14.52 1.01 -13.00
N VAL A 182 13.78 2.13 -12.96
CA VAL A 182 12.98 2.55 -11.80
C VAL A 182 12.02 1.44 -11.37
N ALA A 183 11.22 0.89 -12.29
CA ALA A 183 10.30 -0.20 -11.97
C ALA A 183 11.02 -1.45 -11.47
N THR A 184 12.20 -1.75 -12.01
CA THR A 184 13.03 -2.89 -11.58
C THR A 184 13.58 -2.69 -10.16
N ALA A 185 14.06 -1.48 -9.86
CA ALA A 185 14.53 -1.11 -8.54
C ALA A 185 13.40 -1.15 -7.50
N LEU A 186 12.22 -0.61 -7.84
CA LEU A 186 11.03 -0.69 -7.00
C LEU A 186 10.59 -2.13 -6.77
N GLN A 187 10.57 -2.97 -7.81
CA GLN A 187 10.25 -4.39 -7.68
C GLN A 187 11.24 -5.13 -6.77
N SER A 188 12.53 -4.82 -6.87
CA SER A 188 13.57 -5.44 -6.04
C SER A 188 13.44 -5.03 -4.57
N ARG A 189 13.21 -3.74 -4.30
CA ARG A 189 13.16 -3.19 -2.93
C ARG A 189 11.82 -3.37 -2.23
N PHE A 190 10.72 -3.18 -2.95
CA PHE A 190 9.36 -3.08 -2.39
C PHE A 190 8.42 -4.18 -2.86
N GLY A 191 8.87 -5.11 -3.70
CA GLY A 191 8.07 -6.27 -4.09
C GLY A 191 7.73 -7.16 -2.89
N ILE A 192 6.47 -7.59 -2.79
CA ILE A 192 6.03 -8.56 -1.78
C ILE A 192 5.54 -9.82 -2.48
N ASN A 193 6.07 -10.97 -2.05
CA ASN A 193 5.52 -12.30 -2.34
C ASN A 193 5.17 -12.98 -1.00
N ALA A 194 3.92 -12.87 -0.56
CA ALA A 194 3.40 -13.39 0.71
C ALA A 194 3.63 -14.91 0.85
N ARG A 195 3.63 -15.67 -0.26
CA ARG A 195 3.98 -17.11 -0.24
C ARG A 195 5.41 -17.38 0.27
N GLN A 196 6.37 -16.48 0.01
CA GLN A 196 7.75 -16.62 0.48
C GLN A 196 7.95 -16.08 1.90
N ASN A 197 7.14 -15.11 2.34
CA ASN A 197 7.23 -14.55 3.69
C ASN A 197 6.56 -15.46 4.73
N ALA A 198 5.42 -16.09 4.40
CA ALA A 198 4.76 -17.06 5.28
C ALA A 198 5.63 -18.32 5.53
N SER A 199 6.34 -18.79 4.50
CA SER A 199 7.27 -19.94 4.62
C SER A 199 8.53 -19.59 5.42
N LYS A 200 9.03 -18.35 5.35
CA LYS A 200 10.14 -17.87 6.20
C LYS A 200 9.73 -17.68 7.66
N GLN A 201 8.54 -17.14 7.95
CA GLN A 201 8.00 -17.04 9.31
C GLN A 201 7.72 -18.41 9.94
N THR A 202 7.19 -19.36 9.17
CA THR A 202 6.98 -20.74 9.66
C THR A 202 8.30 -21.47 9.92
N ALA A 203 9.33 -21.23 9.10
CA ALA A 203 10.68 -21.78 9.30
C ALA A 203 11.44 -21.13 10.47
N GLN A 204 11.23 -19.84 10.74
CA GLN A 204 11.79 -19.14 11.90
C GLN A 204 11.09 -19.54 13.21
N ASN A 205 9.76 -19.70 13.22
CA ASN A 205 9.03 -20.19 14.39
C ASN A 205 9.38 -21.65 14.74
N LYS A 206 9.62 -22.50 13.75
CA LYS A 206 10.14 -23.88 13.99
C LYS A 206 11.57 -23.91 14.55
N LYS A 207 12.43 -22.94 14.23
CA LYS A 207 13.78 -22.81 14.82
C LYS A 207 13.78 -22.23 16.23
N SER A 208 12.76 -21.46 16.60
CA SER A 208 12.56 -20.99 17.98
C SER A 208 12.09 -22.12 18.90
N GLN A 209 11.10 -22.92 18.46
CA GLN A 209 10.56 -24.01 19.29
C GLN A 209 11.51 -25.19 19.50
N THR A 210 12.46 -25.43 18.59
CA THR A 210 13.45 -26.52 18.75
C THR A 210 14.60 -26.17 19.70
N LYS A 211 14.84 -24.88 19.99
CA LYS A 211 15.85 -24.46 20.99
C LYS A 211 15.35 -24.55 22.43
N ASP A 212 14.05 -24.37 22.67
CA ASP A 212 13.49 -24.38 24.04
C ASP A 212 13.33 -25.80 24.61
N SER A 213 13.19 -26.82 23.76
CA SER A 213 13.10 -28.22 24.20
C SER A 213 14.45 -28.90 24.52
N ALA A 214 15.58 -28.22 24.32
CA ALA A 214 16.92 -28.78 24.59
C ALA A 214 17.49 -28.38 25.96
N ASN A 215 16.78 -27.55 26.76
CA ASN A 215 17.36 -26.94 27.97
C ASN A 215 16.61 -27.27 29.28
N SER A 216 15.81 -28.34 29.33
CA SER A 216 15.09 -28.76 30.54
C SER A 216 15.52 -30.12 31.09
N LEU A 217 16.82 -30.34 31.25
CA LEU A 217 17.36 -31.47 32.02
C LEU A 217 18.62 -30.99 32.75
N ASP A 218 18.47 -30.18 33.80
CA ASP A 218 19.32 -30.24 35.00
C ASP A 218 18.96 -29.14 36.01
N SER A 219 18.36 -29.56 37.12
CA SER A 219 18.62 -29.03 38.48
C SER A 219 17.64 -29.68 39.47
N LYS A 220 18.10 -30.78 40.07
CA LYS A 220 17.53 -31.33 41.30
C LYS A 220 18.13 -30.59 42.50
N ASN A 221 17.28 -30.38 43.51
CA ASN A 221 17.55 -30.11 44.94
C ASN A 221 18.22 -28.78 45.34
N ILE A 222 17.53 -28.02 46.21
CA ILE A 222 17.90 -27.74 47.62
C ILE A 222 16.64 -27.16 48.35
N PRO A 223 16.42 -27.44 49.66
CA PRO A 223 15.12 -27.29 50.34
C PRO A 223 14.87 -25.93 51.01
N LEU A 224 13.57 -25.72 51.32
CA LEU A 224 12.99 -24.56 52.02
C LEU A 224 13.54 -24.33 53.44
N GLU A 225 13.78 -23.07 53.79
CA GLU A 225 13.64 -22.57 55.16
C GLU A 225 12.63 -21.40 55.23
N THR A 226 11.78 -21.51 56.23
CA THR A 226 10.75 -20.57 56.68
C THR A 226 11.33 -19.48 57.56
N HIS A 227 10.82 -18.24 57.50
CA HIS A 227 10.44 -17.46 58.69
C HIS A 227 9.62 -16.21 58.31
N LYS A 228 8.99 -15.63 59.33
CA LYS A 228 7.66 -15.00 59.34
C LYS A 228 7.81 -13.57 59.90
N ILE A 229 7.03 -12.63 59.34
CA ILE A 229 6.41 -11.39 59.91
C ILE A 229 7.27 -10.14 60.26
N GLU A 230 6.60 -9.00 59.96
CA GLU A 230 6.62 -7.65 60.56
C GLU A 230 7.61 -6.62 60.00
N SER A 231 7.31 -5.32 59.90
CA SER A 231 6.09 -4.51 59.90
C SER A 231 6.52 -3.07 59.52
N SER A 232 5.57 -2.26 59.05
CA SER A 232 5.57 -0.78 59.08
C SER A 232 6.66 0.00 58.32
N PHE A 233 6.25 0.73 57.27
CA PHE A 233 6.74 2.10 57.06
C PHE A 233 5.60 3.03 56.61
N SER A 234 5.42 4.07 57.42
CA SER A 234 4.38 5.08 57.35
C SER A 234 4.60 6.07 56.21
N PHE A 235 3.49 6.50 55.62
CA PHE A 235 3.37 7.67 54.76
C PHE A 235 3.87 8.94 55.47
N ALA A 236 4.65 9.75 54.76
CA ALA A 236 4.87 11.16 55.08
C ALA A 236 4.67 11.98 53.80
N THR A 237 3.48 12.55 53.67
CA THR A 237 3.19 13.63 52.72
C THR A 237 3.72 14.94 53.28
N ASN A 238 4.57 15.64 52.52
CA ASN A 238 4.81 17.06 52.78
C ASN A 238 4.77 17.83 51.45
N ARG A 239 3.65 18.50 51.20
CA ARG A 239 3.52 19.59 50.24
C ARG A 239 3.56 20.90 51.03
N LYS A 240 4.57 21.73 50.76
CA LYS A 240 4.59 23.20 50.91
C LYS A 240 5.48 23.69 49.75
N GLY A 241 5.19 24.76 49.03
CA GLY A 241 4.14 25.75 49.10
C GLY A 241 4.49 26.85 48.08
N GLY A 242 3.47 27.51 47.57
CA GLY A 242 3.51 28.85 46.99
C GLY A 242 2.10 29.36 47.20
N GLU A 243 1.86 30.48 47.87
CA GLU A 243 2.65 31.73 47.97
C GLU A 243 3.54 31.87 49.22
#